data_AF-A0A6C0E9J9-F1
#
_entry.id   AF-A0A6C0E9J9-F1
#
_cell.length_a   1.000
_cell.length_b   1.000
_cell.length_c   1.000
_cell.angle_alpha   90.00
_cell.angle_beta   90.00
_cell.angle_gamma   90.00
#
_symmetry.space_group_name_H-M   'P 1'
#
loop_
_entity.id
_entity.type
_entity.pdbx_description
1 polymer ?
#
loop_
_entity_poly.entity_id
_entity_poly.type
_entity_poly.pdbx_seq_one_letter_code
_entity_poly.pdbx_strand_id
1 'polypeptide(L)'
;MSIYTHPDNQELLWNIINQNHFINSYFLQFPNQKKEFWFKTVIEAIYNKNPNPNITKDDLYKMNQDTIFTMIQIIREKMVEATKTTNTNSIFNNPITQTQSQNVPNFINTPPITPDNRQEIFNNQFTQRQKEYESMLEKKAPADVDFRDKIEDGVIQNMDELIKTHLQQREEELKIFAPPPIVPTKTDNSTMVIEPTVQKPITEPSSNDNNRELLISLQKMMIDLSNSITEIKNEILELKNKNISKQFENFQSTDNLIELNRP
;
A
#
# COMPACT_ATOMS: atom_id res chain seq x y z
N MET A 1 42.01 20.18 11.18
CA MET A 1 40.61 19.71 11.07
C MET A 1 40.58 18.65 9.98
N SER A 2 40.00 17.48 10.24
CA SER A 2 40.04 16.34 9.30
C SER A 2 39.32 16.66 7.99
N ILE A 3 39.94 16.33 6.86
CA ILE A 3 39.42 16.57 5.51
C ILE A 3 38.04 15.90 5.31
N TYR A 4 37.80 14.79 6.01
CA TYR A 4 36.54 14.06 5.98
C TYR A 4 35.36 14.88 6.55
N THR A 5 35.59 15.64 7.61
CA THR A 5 34.55 16.46 8.27
C THR A 5 34.40 17.84 7.63
N HIS A 6 35.05 18.12 6.51
CA HIS A 6 34.91 19.40 5.81
C HIS A 6 33.46 19.59 5.29
N PRO A 7 32.87 20.79 5.37
CA PRO A 7 31.50 21.06 4.91
C PRO A 7 31.22 20.56 3.49
N ASP A 8 32.10 20.86 2.54
CA ASP A 8 31.94 20.45 1.14
C ASP A 8 31.86 18.92 0.96
N ASN A 9 32.66 18.17 1.71
CA ASN A 9 32.63 16.71 1.65
C ASN A 9 31.34 16.15 2.28
N GLN A 10 30.89 16.75 3.39
CA GLN A 10 29.63 16.36 4.02
C GLN A 10 28.42 16.71 3.15
N GLU A 11 28.45 17.84 2.45
CA GLU A 11 27.42 18.24 1.50
C GLU A 11 27.36 17.26 0.31
N LEU A 12 28.52 16.87 -0.23
CA LEU A 12 28.60 15.83 -1.26
C LEU A 12 27.95 14.52 -0.80
N LEU A 13 28.32 14.03 0.38
CA LEU A 13 27.76 12.81 0.96
C LEU A 13 26.25 12.94 1.19
N TRP A 14 25.81 14.07 1.73
CA TRP A 14 24.39 14.37 1.93
C TRP A 14 23.61 14.34 0.62
N ASN A 15 24.14 14.96 -0.43
CA ASN A 15 23.52 15.00 -1.76
C ASN A 15 23.43 13.60 -2.38
N ILE A 16 24.49 12.79 -2.31
CA ILE A 16 24.48 11.41 -2.80
C ILE A 16 23.39 10.58 -2.09
N ILE A 17 23.28 10.75 -0.77
CA ILE A 17 22.30 10.03 0.05
C ILE A 17 20.86 10.49 -0.21
N ASN A 18 20.65 11.77 -0.50
CA ASN A 18 19.34 12.31 -0.88
C ASN A 18 18.88 11.87 -2.26
N GLN A 19 19.79 11.55 -3.18
CA GLN A 19 19.44 11.00 -4.48
C GLN A 19 19.01 9.53 -4.39
N ASN A 20 19.34 8.84 -3.30
CA ASN A 20 18.99 7.44 -3.13
C ASN A 20 17.51 7.27 -2.74
N HIS A 21 16.73 6.71 -3.67
CA HIS A 21 15.29 6.46 -3.47
C HIS A 21 15.01 5.60 -2.22
N PHE A 22 15.78 4.54 -1.96
CA PHE A 22 15.55 3.64 -0.83
C PHE A 22 15.62 4.37 0.51
N ILE A 23 16.56 5.30 0.61
CA ILE A 23 16.78 6.10 1.82
C ILE A 23 15.61 7.07 2.02
N ASN A 24 15.16 7.73 0.96
CA ASN A 24 14.01 8.62 1.05
C ASN A 24 12.73 7.87 1.42
N SER A 25 12.47 6.72 0.81
CA SER A 25 11.32 5.88 1.17
C SER A 25 11.33 5.47 2.64
N TYR A 26 12.50 5.13 3.18
CA TYR A 26 12.64 4.79 4.59
C TYR A 26 12.22 5.94 5.52
N PHE A 27 12.76 7.15 5.30
CA PHE A 27 12.46 8.29 6.16
C PHE A 27 11.03 8.84 5.98
N LEU A 28 10.38 8.59 4.84
CA LEU A 28 8.95 8.86 4.66
C LEU A 28 8.08 7.90 5.48
N GLN A 29 8.46 6.62 5.58
CA GLN A 29 7.73 5.62 6.37
C GLN A 29 7.93 5.82 7.88
N PHE A 30 9.07 6.37 8.29
CA PHE A 30 9.43 6.59 9.70
C PHE A 30 9.71 8.07 10.00
N PRO A 31 8.70 8.96 10.00
CA PRO A 31 8.89 10.41 10.17
C PRO A 31 9.46 10.81 11.55
N ASN A 32 9.33 9.94 12.56
CA ASN A 32 9.94 10.14 13.87
C ASN A 32 11.47 10.02 13.85
N GLN A 33 12.05 9.40 12.82
CA GLN A 33 13.50 9.33 12.65
C GLN A 33 13.98 10.55 11.86
N LYS A 34 14.70 11.44 12.54
CA LYS A 34 15.31 12.61 11.89
C LYS A 34 16.48 12.17 11.01
N LYS A 35 16.33 12.27 9.69
CA LYS A 35 17.36 11.95 8.68
C LYS A 35 18.69 12.66 8.95
N GLU A 36 18.65 13.93 9.32
CA GLU A 36 19.85 14.72 9.65
C GLU A 36 20.59 14.17 10.87
N PHE A 37 19.86 13.76 11.91
CA PHE A 37 20.45 13.19 13.11
C PHE A 37 21.11 11.85 12.79
N TRP A 38 20.42 10.98 12.06
CA TRP A 38 20.99 9.72 11.59
C TRP A 38 22.26 9.92 10.77
N PHE A 39 22.25 10.86 9.82
CA PHE A 39 23.42 11.18 9.01
C PHE A 39 24.61 11.59 9.88
N LYS A 40 24.39 12.52 10.83
CA LYS A 40 25.42 12.95 11.79
C LYS A 40 25.99 11.77 12.59
N THR A 41 25.13 10.88 13.09
CA THR A 41 25.56 9.69 13.83
C THR A 41 26.47 8.78 13.00
N VAL A 42 26.16 8.56 11.71
CA VAL A 42 27.01 7.73 10.85
C VAL A 42 28.34 8.42 10.54
N ILE A 43 28.32 9.72 10.26
CA ILE A 43 29.54 10.50 10.04
C ILE A 43 30.46 10.42 11.26
N GLU A 44 29.90 10.61 12.46
CA GLU A 44 30.62 10.50 13.73
C GLU A 44 31.22 9.10 13.95
N ALA A 45 30.46 8.04 13.67
CA ALA A 45 30.94 6.66 13.80
C ALA A 45 32.12 6.37 12.86
N ILE A 46 32.06 6.82 11.60
CA ILE A 46 33.14 6.63 10.62
C ILE A 46 34.37 7.47 10.97
N TYR A 47 34.17 8.69 11.47
CA TYR A 47 35.24 9.56 11.93
C TYR A 47 35.98 8.93 13.12
N ASN A 48 35.25 8.46 14.13
CA ASN A 48 35.83 7.82 15.32
C ASN A 48 36.55 6.51 14.98
N LYS A 49 36.09 5.77 13.97
CA LYS A 49 36.74 4.55 13.47
C LYS A 49 38.08 4.84 12.77
N ASN A 50 38.26 6.05 12.23
CA ASN A 50 39.45 6.45 11.47
C ASN A 50 40.05 7.73 12.06
N PRO A 51 40.69 7.67 13.25
CA PRO A 51 41.23 8.84 13.94
C PRO A 51 42.50 9.41 13.30
N ASN A 52 42.83 8.99 12.07
CA ASN A 52 44.11 9.29 11.45
C ASN A 52 44.19 10.80 11.11
N PRO A 53 45.19 11.54 11.62
CA PRO A 53 45.27 12.99 11.45
C PRO A 53 45.67 13.41 10.02
N ASN A 54 46.32 12.52 9.26
CA ASN A 54 46.77 12.77 7.88
C ASN A 54 46.02 11.84 6.92
N ILE A 55 44.84 12.26 6.47
CA ILE A 55 44.01 11.52 5.51
C ILE A 55 44.49 11.89 4.09
N THR A 56 44.92 10.89 3.31
CA THR A 56 45.23 11.07 1.88
C THR A 56 43.93 11.18 1.08
N LYS A 57 43.98 11.70 -0.16
CA LYS A 57 42.79 11.73 -1.05
C LYS A 57 42.18 10.33 -1.26
N ASP A 58 43.01 9.30 -1.36
CA ASP A 58 42.55 7.92 -1.50
C ASP A 58 41.88 7.41 -0.22
N ASP A 59 42.41 7.78 0.94
CA ASP A 59 41.81 7.47 2.23
C ASP A 59 40.46 8.16 2.39
N LEU A 60 40.35 9.43 1.97
CA LEU A 60 39.09 10.18 1.97
C LEU A 60 38.04 9.51 1.08
N TYR A 61 38.44 9.10 -0.13
CA TYR A 61 37.56 8.41 -1.06
C TYR A 61 37.04 7.09 -0.46
N LYS A 62 37.95 6.30 0.15
CA LYS A 62 37.57 5.06 0.82
C LYS A 62 36.65 5.30 2.00
N MET A 63 36.91 6.31 2.82
CA MET A 63 36.03 6.68 3.92
C MET A 63 34.64 7.09 3.40
N ASN A 64 34.56 7.87 2.32
CA ASN A 64 33.28 8.24 1.71
C ASN A 64 32.50 7.02 1.20
N GLN A 65 33.18 6.06 0.56
CA GLN A 65 32.59 4.79 0.13
C GLN A 65 32.07 3.99 1.34
N ASP A 66 32.88 3.83 2.38
CA ASP A 66 32.52 3.12 3.61
C ASP A 66 31.34 3.79 4.31
N THR A 67 31.27 5.12 4.31
CA THR A 67 30.15 5.89 4.86
C THR A 67 28.85 5.60 4.12
N ILE A 68 28.86 5.72 2.79
CA ILE A 68 27.66 5.46 1.97
C ILE A 68 27.22 4.01 2.12
N PHE A 69 28.17 3.06 2.09
CA PHE A 69 27.87 1.65 2.29
C PHE A 69 27.22 1.41 3.65
N THR A 70 27.81 1.96 4.71
CA THR A 70 27.30 1.84 6.08
C THR A 70 25.90 2.44 6.21
N MET A 71 25.66 3.61 5.63
CA MET A 71 24.34 4.25 5.60
C MET A 71 23.29 3.36 4.94
N ILE A 72 23.61 2.76 3.80
CA ILE A 72 22.71 1.86 3.08
C ILE A 72 22.47 0.57 3.89
N GLN A 73 23.50 0.00 4.50
CA GLN A 73 23.37 -1.21 5.31
C GLN A 73 22.46 -0.99 6.52
N ILE A 74 22.66 0.09 7.28
CA ILE A 74 21.82 0.42 8.44
C ILE A 74 20.34 0.50 8.03
N ILE A 75 20.04 1.14 6.90
CA ILE A 75 18.66 1.26 6.43
C ILE A 75 18.09 -0.09 6.01
N ARG A 76 18.87 -0.91 5.28
CA ARG A 76 18.45 -2.26 4.89
C ARG A 76 18.14 -3.14 6.10
N GLU A 77 19.01 -3.14 7.10
CA GLU A 77 18.82 -3.90 8.33
C GLU A 77 17.55 -3.46 9.07
N LYS A 78 17.35 -2.15 9.23
CA LYS A 78 16.13 -1.61 9.85
C LYS A 78 14.85 -1.92 9.06
N MET A 79 14.92 -1.96 7.73
CA MET A 79 13.78 -2.36 6.91
C MET A 79 13.46 -3.86 7.09
N VAL A 80 14.48 -4.72 7.15
CA VAL A 80 14.28 -6.15 7.43
C VAL A 80 13.72 -6.37 8.83
N GLU A 81 14.20 -5.64 9.84
CA GLU A 81 13.68 -5.72 11.21
C GLU A 81 12.21 -5.28 11.31
N ALA A 82 11.82 -4.23 10.57
CA ALA A 82 10.43 -3.79 10.48
C ALA A 82 9.50 -4.86 9.85
N THR A 83 10.02 -5.74 8.99
CA THR A 83 9.22 -6.85 8.42
C THR A 83 9.15 -8.09 9.31
N LYS A 84 10.09 -8.25 10.26
CA LYS A 84 10.12 -9.38 11.19
C LYS A 84 9.15 -9.22 12.35
N THR A 85 8.86 -7.98 12.77
CA THR A 85 7.94 -7.68 13.88
C THR A 85 6.46 -7.92 13.58
N THR A 86 6.10 -8.32 12.35
CA THR A 86 4.74 -8.80 12.01
C THR A 86 4.65 -10.32 11.84
N ASN A 87 5.76 -11.07 11.96
CA ASN A 87 5.76 -12.54 11.89
C ASN A 87 6.60 -13.15 13.01
N THR A 88 6.21 -12.92 14.27
CA THR A 88 6.61 -13.79 15.38
C THR A 88 5.50 -14.80 15.66
N ASN A 89 5.39 -15.78 14.78
CA ASN A 89 5.01 -17.16 15.11
C ASN A 89 5.86 -18.09 14.23
N SER A 90 7.19 -17.99 14.40
CA SER A 90 8.13 -19.03 13.99
C SER A 90 8.80 -19.54 15.26
N ILE A 91 8.11 -20.49 15.90
CA ILE A 91 8.75 -21.47 16.77
C ILE A 91 9.29 -22.51 15.81
N PHE A 92 10.61 -22.58 15.62
CA PHE A 92 11.38 -23.82 15.41
C PHE A 92 12.81 -23.43 15.03
N ASN A 93 13.70 -23.41 16.03
CA ASN A 93 15.10 -23.74 15.87
C ASN A 93 15.64 -24.16 17.23
N ASN A 94 15.43 -25.45 17.55
CA ASN A 94 16.25 -26.19 18.50
C ASN A 94 16.92 -27.35 17.75
N PRO A 95 18.20 -27.66 18.01
CA PRO A 95 18.86 -28.81 17.42
C PRO A 95 18.29 -30.11 18.00
N ILE A 96 18.03 -31.07 17.12
CA ILE A 96 17.36 -32.33 17.38
C ILE A 96 18.34 -33.29 18.07
N THR A 97 18.10 -33.65 19.33
CA THR A 97 18.57 -34.91 19.93
C THR A 97 17.41 -35.90 19.99
N GLN A 98 17.65 -37.08 19.44
CA GLN A 98 16.70 -38.19 19.36
C GLN A 98 16.36 -38.73 20.74
N THR A 99 15.08 -38.82 21.09
CA THR A 99 14.52 -39.93 21.89
C THR A 99 13.07 -40.19 21.51
N GLN A 100 12.75 -41.48 21.41
CA GLN A 100 11.48 -42.08 21.00
C GLN A 100 10.40 -41.94 22.10
N SER A 101 9.11 -41.84 21.74
CA SER A 101 8.02 -42.71 22.26
C SER A 101 6.59 -42.28 21.83
N GLN A 102 5.87 -43.24 21.24
CA GLN A 102 4.46 -43.63 21.46
C GLN A 102 3.28 -42.68 21.13
N ASN A 103 2.66 -42.95 19.97
CA ASN A 103 1.23 -43.18 19.67
C ASN A 103 0.12 -42.52 20.53
N VAL A 104 -0.58 -41.53 19.93
CA VAL A 104 -2.05 -41.37 19.97
C VAL A 104 -2.50 -40.61 18.69
N PRO A 105 -3.44 -41.09 17.86
CA PRO A 105 -3.89 -40.31 16.71
C PRO A 105 -5.18 -39.53 17.04
N ASN A 106 -5.05 -38.24 17.35
CA ASN A 106 -6.17 -37.30 17.24
C ASN A 106 -6.19 -36.74 15.81
N PHE A 107 -7.08 -37.25 14.96
CA PHE A 107 -7.32 -36.69 13.64
C PHE A 107 -8.11 -35.38 13.76
N ILE A 108 -7.42 -34.26 13.58
CA ILE A 108 -8.04 -32.94 13.41
C ILE A 108 -8.37 -32.78 11.92
N ASN A 109 -9.64 -32.55 11.59
CA ASN A 109 -10.07 -32.26 10.22
C ASN A 109 -9.66 -30.83 9.86
N THR A 110 -8.41 -30.62 9.43
CA THR A 110 -7.98 -29.35 8.87
C THR A 110 -8.17 -29.36 7.35
N PRO A 111 -8.54 -28.22 6.75
CA PRO A 111 -8.59 -28.06 5.30
C PRO A 111 -7.29 -28.53 4.63
N PRO A 112 -7.36 -28.98 3.36
CA PRO A 112 -6.17 -29.40 2.61
C PRO A 112 -5.09 -28.32 2.67
N ILE A 113 -3.87 -28.71 3.04
CA ILE A 113 -2.69 -27.82 3.00
C ILE A 113 -2.53 -27.37 1.55
N THR A 114 -2.84 -26.11 1.27
CA THR A 114 -2.51 -25.51 -0.02
C THR A 114 -1.00 -25.33 -0.10
N PRO A 115 -0.33 -25.76 -1.18
CA PRO A 115 1.10 -25.49 -1.36
C PRO A 115 1.38 -23.98 -1.27
N ASP A 116 2.53 -23.62 -0.70
CA ASP A 116 2.94 -22.22 -0.53
C ASP A 116 3.39 -21.63 -1.87
N ASN A 117 2.45 -21.05 -2.63
CA ASN A 117 2.69 -20.40 -3.92
C ASN A 117 3.11 -18.92 -3.78
N ARG A 118 3.45 -18.44 -2.59
CA ARG A 118 3.71 -17.00 -2.36
C ARG A 118 4.91 -16.47 -3.16
N GLN A 119 5.95 -17.29 -3.32
CA GLN A 119 7.12 -16.96 -4.14
C GLN A 119 6.75 -16.80 -5.63
N GLU A 120 5.90 -17.70 -6.14
CA GLU A 120 5.45 -17.70 -7.54
C GLU A 120 4.57 -16.48 -7.84
N ILE A 121 3.65 -16.14 -6.93
CA ILE A 121 2.81 -14.94 -7.03
C ILE A 121 3.69 -13.67 -7.07
N PHE A 122 4.72 -13.59 -6.22
CA PHE A 122 5.63 -12.46 -6.21
C PHE A 122 6.42 -12.33 -7.53
N ASN A 123 6.96 -13.45 -8.03
CA ASN A 123 7.71 -13.48 -9.29
C ASN A 123 6.83 -13.08 -10.49
N ASN A 124 5.58 -13.54 -10.51
CA ASN A 124 4.61 -13.19 -11.55
C ASN A 124 4.30 -11.68 -11.53
N GLN A 125 4.01 -11.12 -10.36
CA GLN A 125 3.74 -9.68 -10.22
C GLN A 125 4.95 -8.81 -10.60
N PHE A 126 6.16 -9.25 -10.24
CA PHE A 126 7.38 -8.56 -10.62
C PHE A 126 7.57 -8.54 -12.14
N THR A 127 7.48 -9.71 -12.77
CA THR A 127 7.62 -9.87 -14.22
C THR A 127 6.57 -9.06 -14.99
N GLN A 128 5.32 -9.05 -14.49
CA GLN A 128 4.23 -8.28 -15.06
C GLN A 128 4.52 -6.77 -15.03
N ARG A 129 4.91 -6.23 -13.86
CA ARG A 129 5.24 -4.79 -13.76
C ARG A 129 6.40 -4.41 -14.65
N GLN A 130 7.44 -5.23 -14.72
CA GLN A 130 8.58 -4.97 -15.60
C GLN A 130 8.13 -4.83 -17.06
N LYS A 131 7.31 -5.76 -17.54
CA LYS A 131 6.75 -5.72 -18.90
C LYS A 131 5.87 -4.49 -19.14
N GLU A 132 5.06 -4.09 -18.15
CA GLU A 132 4.25 -2.87 -18.22
C GLU A 132 5.12 -1.61 -18.35
N TYR A 133 6.20 -1.51 -17.56
CA TYR A 133 7.15 -0.40 -17.67
C TYR A 133 7.83 -0.35 -19.03
N GLU A 134 8.27 -1.50 -19.55
CA GLU A 134 8.87 -1.60 -20.88
C GLU A 134 7.89 -1.13 -21.97
N SER A 135 6.62 -1.55 -21.90
CA SER A 135 5.56 -1.14 -22.82
C SER A 135 5.25 0.37 -22.75
N MET A 136 5.26 0.96 -21.55
CA MET A 136 5.03 2.41 -21.38
C MET A 136 6.22 3.27 -21.84
N LEU A 137 7.44 2.74 -21.74
CA LEU A 137 8.65 3.42 -22.22
C LEU A 137 8.87 3.24 -23.72
N GLU A 138 8.24 2.24 -24.34
CA GLU A 138 8.37 1.98 -25.77
C GLU A 138 7.75 3.13 -26.58
N LYS A 139 8.61 4.03 -27.05
CA LYS A 139 8.24 5.10 -27.98
C LYS A 139 8.04 4.50 -29.37
N LYS A 140 6.86 3.94 -29.63
CA LYS A 140 6.46 3.64 -31.02
C LYS A 140 6.37 4.96 -31.79
N ALA A 141 7.10 5.07 -32.90
CA ALA A 141 6.89 6.17 -33.83
C ALA A 141 5.41 6.16 -34.23
N PRO A 142 4.72 7.32 -34.25
CA PRO A 142 3.37 7.40 -34.78
C PRO A 142 3.34 6.74 -36.16
N ALA A 143 2.40 5.81 -36.38
CA ALA A 143 2.19 5.30 -37.72
C ALA A 143 1.86 6.49 -38.62
N ASP A 144 2.45 6.52 -39.82
CA ASP A 144 2.15 7.57 -40.79
C ASP A 144 0.63 7.65 -40.99
N VAL A 145 0.06 8.76 -40.56
CA VAL A 145 -1.38 9.02 -40.70
C VAL A 145 -1.62 9.32 -42.16
N ASP A 146 -2.25 8.37 -42.86
CA ASP A 146 -2.78 8.62 -44.19
C ASP A 146 -4.01 9.54 -44.05
N PHE A 147 -3.82 10.83 -44.32
CA PHE A 147 -4.87 11.87 -44.28
C PHE A 147 -5.81 11.83 -45.49
N ARG A 148 -5.64 10.86 -46.39
CA ARG A 148 -6.68 10.58 -47.38
C ARG A 148 -7.88 10.02 -46.62
N ASP A 149 -9.06 10.56 -46.90
CA ASP A 149 -10.30 9.91 -46.52
C ASP A 149 -10.25 8.48 -47.05
N LYS A 150 -9.97 7.52 -46.17
CA LYS A 150 -10.26 6.13 -46.45
C LYS A 150 -11.76 6.09 -46.52
N ILE A 151 -12.29 6.04 -47.74
CA ILE A 151 -13.70 5.75 -48.02
C ILE A 151 -13.92 4.28 -47.66
N GLU A 152 -13.75 3.96 -46.39
CA GLU A 152 -14.27 2.80 -45.71
C GLU A 152 -15.41 3.29 -44.81
N ASP A 153 -16.27 4.15 -45.36
CA ASP A 153 -17.70 4.10 -45.01
C ASP A 153 -18.23 2.80 -45.63
N GLY A 154 -17.70 1.68 -45.13
CA GLY A 154 -18.18 0.36 -45.42
C GLY A 154 -19.61 0.37 -44.94
N VAL A 155 -20.54 0.33 -45.89
CA VAL A 155 -21.94 -0.07 -45.69
C VAL A 155 -21.99 -0.95 -44.46
N ILE A 156 -22.60 -0.48 -43.37
CA ILE A 156 -22.66 -1.19 -42.08
C ILE A 156 -23.08 -2.63 -42.39
N GLN A 157 -22.11 -3.55 -42.42
CA GLN A 157 -22.35 -4.89 -42.99
C GLN A 157 -23.36 -5.68 -42.15
N ASN A 158 -23.53 -5.27 -40.90
CA ASN A 158 -24.37 -5.92 -39.90
C ASN A 158 -25.44 -4.96 -39.34
N MET A 159 -26.12 -4.18 -40.19
CA MET A 159 -27.27 -3.36 -39.75
C MET A 159 -28.31 -4.17 -38.97
N ASP A 160 -28.53 -5.42 -39.38
CA ASP A 160 -29.47 -6.33 -38.72
C ASP A 160 -29.05 -6.67 -37.29
N GLU A 161 -27.75 -6.83 -37.02
CA GLU A 161 -27.25 -7.06 -35.66
C GLU A 161 -27.42 -5.82 -34.77
N LEU A 162 -27.16 -4.64 -35.34
CA LEU A 162 -27.34 -3.36 -34.63
C LEU A 162 -28.81 -3.11 -34.29
N ILE A 163 -29.71 -3.35 -35.25
CA ILE A 163 -31.15 -3.24 -35.07
C ILE A 163 -31.63 -4.22 -33.99
N LYS A 164 -31.17 -5.48 -34.05
CA LYS A 164 -31.50 -6.50 -33.05
C LYS A 164 -31.04 -6.10 -31.64
N THR A 165 -29.83 -5.55 -31.53
CA THR A 165 -29.27 -5.10 -30.26
C THR A 165 -30.10 -3.97 -29.65
N HIS A 166 -30.49 -2.98 -30.46
CA HIS A 166 -31.35 -1.90 -30.00
C HIS A 166 -32.77 -2.36 -29.64
N LEU A 167 -33.35 -3.30 -30.40
CA LEU A 167 -34.64 -3.91 -30.08
C LEU A 167 -34.59 -4.64 -28.73
N GLN A 168 -33.53 -5.41 -28.48
CA GLN A 168 -33.36 -6.13 -27.23
C GLN A 168 -33.21 -5.17 -26.04
N GLN A 169 -32.39 -4.11 -26.17
CA GLN A 169 -32.24 -3.09 -25.13
C GLN A 169 -33.59 -2.44 -24.79
N ARG A 170 -34.38 -2.11 -25.81
CA ARG A 170 -35.73 -1.53 -25.63
C ARG A 170 -36.69 -2.50 -24.93
N GLU A 171 -36.63 -3.78 -25.26
CA GLU A 171 -37.46 -4.82 -24.63
C GLU A 171 -37.10 -5.00 -23.15
N GLU A 172 -35.79 -5.01 -22.84
CA GLU A 172 -35.28 -5.09 -21.47
C GLU A 172 -35.70 -3.86 -20.64
N GLU A 173 -35.60 -2.65 -21.20
CA GLU A 173 -36.10 -1.43 -20.58
C GLU A 173 -37.61 -1.47 -20.33
N LEU A 174 -38.40 -1.87 -21.34
CA LEU A 174 -39.86 -2.02 -21.21
C LEU A 174 -40.25 -3.00 -20.11
N LYS A 175 -39.45 -4.05 -19.90
CA LYS A 175 -39.68 -5.03 -18.83
C LYS A 175 -39.34 -4.48 -17.45
N ILE A 176 -38.29 -3.67 -17.34
CA ILE A 176 -37.89 -3.00 -16.08
C ILE A 176 -38.92 -1.93 -15.69
N PHE A 177 -39.42 -1.18 -16.65
CA PHE A 177 -40.39 -0.10 -16.45
C PHE A 177 -41.84 -0.54 -16.68
N ALA A 178 -42.10 -1.85 -16.79
CA ALA A 178 -43.45 -2.37 -16.94
C ALA A 178 -44.26 -1.96 -15.70
N PRO A 179 -45.40 -1.24 -15.87
CA PRO A 179 -46.26 -0.94 -14.76
C PRO A 179 -46.75 -2.25 -14.12
N PRO A 180 -46.85 -2.31 -12.78
CA PRO A 180 -47.39 -3.49 -12.12
C PRO A 180 -48.78 -3.81 -12.67
N PRO A 181 -49.14 -5.11 -12.79
CA PRO A 181 -50.43 -5.51 -13.33
C PRO A 181 -51.55 -4.80 -12.57
N ILE A 182 -52.38 -4.08 -13.32
CA ILE A 182 -53.53 -3.34 -12.81
C ILE A 182 -54.50 -4.38 -12.25
N VAL A 183 -54.57 -4.49 -10.92
CA VAL A 183 -55.70 -5.13 -10.26
C VAL A 183 -56.91 -4.21 -10.43
N PRO A 184 -58.07 -4.71 -10.88
CA PRO A 184 -59.23 -3.86 -11.10
C PRO A 184 -59.84 -3.45 -9.75
N THR A 185 -59.39 -2.32 -9.20
CA THR A 185 -60.17 -1.55 -8.23
C THR A 185 -61.02 -0.56 -8.99
N LYS A 186 -62.33 -0.76 -8.87
CA LYS A 186 -63.35 0.15 -9.38
C LYS A 186 -63.16 1.54 -8.76
N THR A 187 -63.50 2.55 -9.58
CA THR A 187 -64.13 3.82 -9.20
C THR A 187 -63.28 5.08 -9.30
N ASP A 188 -63.80 5.96 -10.16
CA ASP A 188 -63.75 7.43 -10.23
C ASP A 188 -62.55 8.19 -10.81
N ASN A 189 -62.79 8.64 -12.04
CA ASN A 189 -62.35 9.85 -12.72
C ASN A 189 -61.84 10.97 -11.80
N SER A 190 -60.64 11.48 -12.09
CA SER A 190 -60.35 12.92 -11.95
C SER A 190 -59.24 13.37 -12.90
N THR A 191 -59.67 14.12 -13.92
CA THR A 191 -59.09 15.36 -14.46
C THR A 191 -57.57 15.57 -14.33
N MET A 192 -56.87 15.53 -15.48
CA MET A 192 -55.53 16.10 -15.64
C MET A 192 -55.59 17.63 -15.49
N VAL A 193 -54.95 18.15 -14.45
CA VAL A 193 -54.64 19.58 -14.31
C VAL A 193 -53.32 19.83 -15.04
N ILE A 194 -53.37 20.57 -16.14
CA ILE A 194 -52.17 21.10 -16.81
C ILE A 194 -51.91 22.48 -16.22
N GLU A 195 -50.85 22.62 -15.43
CA GLU A 195 -50.37 23.91 -14.95
C GLU A 195 -49.20 24.39 -15.83
N PRO A 196 -49.23 25.62 -16.40
CA PRO A 196 -48.14 26.12 -17.22
C PRO A 196 -47.02 26.65 -16.32
N THR A 197 -45.95 25.89 -16.15
CA THR A 197 -44.75 26.37 -15.45
C THR A 197 -44.00 27.39 -16.32
N VAL A 198 -43.91 28.61 -15.78
CA VAL A 198 -43.20 29.77 -16.30
C VAL A 198 -41.72 29.45 -16.59
N GLN A 199 -41.26 29.78 -17.80
CA GLN A 199 -39.86 29.70 -18.20
C GLN A 199 -39.01 30.69 -17.38
N LYS A 200 -37.99 30.18 -16.69
CA LYS A 200 -36.85 30.97 -16.17
C LYS A 200 -35.71 30.95 -17.20
N PRO A 201 -34.87 32.00 -17.27
CA PRO A 201 -33.84 32.13 -18.29
C PRO A 201 -32.79 31.02 -18.17
N ILE A 202 -32.40 30.47 -19.31
CA ILE A 202 -31.30 29.52 -19.47
C ILE A 202 -30.02 30.18 -18.94
N THR A 203 -29.46 29.63 -17.85
CA THR A 203 -28.06 29.81 -17.49
C THR A 203 -27.34 28.53 -17.87
N GLU A 204 -26.22 28.65 -18.57
CA GLU A 204 -25.39 27.55 -19.07
C GLU A 204 -25.08 26.53 -17.96
N PRO A 205 -25.13 25.21 -18.24
CA PRO A 205 -24.75 24.19 -17.26
C PRO A 205 -23.24 24.18 -17.09
N SER A 206 -22.76 24.94 -16.09
CA SER A 206 -21.42 24.82 -15.54
C SER A 206 -21.24 23.41 -14.96
N SER A 207 -20.34 22.62 -15.56
CA SER A 207 -20.00 21.24 -15.23
C SER A 207 -19.31 21.03 -13.86
N ASN A 208 -19.62 21.85 -12.85
CA ASN A 208 -18.90 21.89 -11.57
C ASN A 208 -19.62 21.20 -10.40
N ASP A 209 -20.90 20.86 -10.51
CA ASP A 209 -21.64 20.25 -9.38
C ASP A 209 -21.24 18.80 -9.11
N ASN A 210 -21.00 18.00 -10.16
CA ASN A 210 -20.54 16.60 -10.01
C ASN A 210 -19.15 16.50 -9.34
N ASN A 211 -18.25 17.43 -9.65
CA ASN A 211 -16.93 17.49 -9.02
C ASN A 211 -17.01 17.88 -7.55
N ARG A 212 -18.01 18.69 -7.18
CA ARG A 212 -18.20 19.15 -5.81
C ARG A 212 -18.79 18.06 -4.92
N GLU A 213 -19.76 17.30 -5.42
CA GLU A 213 -20.26 16.09 -4.72
C GLU A 213 -19.18 15.02 -4.58
N LEU A 214 -18.36 14.81 -5.61
CA LEU A 214 -17.21 13.89 -5.55
C LEU A 214 -16.22 14.32 -4.46
N LEU A 215 -15.87 15.61 -4.38
CA LEU A 215 -14.98 16.15 -3.35
C LEU A 215 -15.56 15.99 -1.93
N ILE A 216 -16.86 16.25 -1.76
CA ILE A 216 -17.54 16.06 -0.47
C ILE A 216 -17.55 14.58 -0.07
N SER A 217 -17.79 13.66 -1.01
CA SER A 217 -17.78 12.22 -0.77
C SER A 217 -16.39 11.70 -0.39
N LEU A 218 -15.34 12.21 -1.05
CA LEU A 218 -13.95 11.86 -0.76
C LEU A 218 -13.53 12.38 0.61
N GLN A 219 -13.93 13.62 0.95
CA GLN A 219 -13.65 14.21 2.25
C GLN A 219 -14.34 13.44 3.37
N LYS A 220 -15.59 13.00 3.16
CA LYS A 220 -16.31 12.14 4.11
C LYS A 220 -15.59 10.81 4.32
N MET A 221 -15.17 10.15 3.24
CA MET A 221 -14.43 8.89 3.32
C MET A 221 -13.10 9.04 4.08
N MET A 222 -12.37 10.15 3.88
CA MET A 222 -11.15 10.44 4.64
C MET A 222 -11.41 10.63 6.15
N ILE A 223 -12.52 11.28 6.51
CA ILE A 223 -12.92 11.46 7.91
C ILE A 223 -13.27 10.10 8.53
N ASP A 224 -14.06 9.28 7.83
CA ASP A 224 -14.45 7.94 8.30
C ASP A 224 -13.21 7.04 8.48
N LEU A 225 -12.26 7.08 7.54
CA LEU A 225 -11.00 6.36 7.64
C LEU A 225 -10.15 6.88 8.82
N SER A 226 -10.08 8.18 9.03
CA SER A 226 -9.35 8.79 10.15
C SER A 226 -9.94 8.37 11.50
N ASN A 227 -11.27 8.29 11.59
CA ASN A 227 -11.97 7.82 12.79
C ASN A 227 -11.67 6.35 13.05
N SER A 228 -11.74 5.50 12.01
CA SER A 228 -11.39 4.07 12.12
C SER A 228 -9.93 3.86 12.53
N ILE A 229 -8.99 4.63 11.97
CA ILE A 229 -7.58 4.58 12.38
C ILE A 229 -7.42 4.98 13.85
N THR A 230 -8.18 5.97 14.32
CA THR A 230 -8.13 6.41 15.72
C THR A 230 -8.67 5.34 16.67
N GLU A 231 -9.76 4.68 16.28
CA GLU A 231 -10.33 3.55 17.02
C GLU A 231 -9.35 2.38 17.11
N ILE A 232 -8.77 1.96 15.98
CA ILE A 232 -7.76 0.90 15.93
C ILE A 232 -6.53 1.28 16.76
N LYS A 233 -6.08 2.54 16.72
CA LYS A 233 -4.97 3.01 17.56
C LYS A 233 -5.29 2.89 19.06
N ASN A 234 -6.51 3.24 19.47
CA ASN A 234 -6.94 3.11 20.85
C ASN A 234 -7.02 1.64 21.28
N GLU A 235 -7.58 0.77 20.44
CA GLU A 235 -7.63 -0.67 20.70
C GLU A 235 -6.22 -1.27 20.83
N ILE A 236 -5.28 -0.90 19.96
CA ILE A 236 -3.88 -1.31 20.05
C ILE A 236 -3.24 -0.82 21.36
N LEU A 237 -3.55 0.40 21.80
CA LEU A 237 -3.04 0.95 23.06
C LEU A 237 -3.59 0.16 24.27
N GLU A 238 -4.88 -0.16 24.27
CA GLU A 238 -5.51 -0.97 25.31
C GLU A 238 -4.94 -2.39 25.35
N LEU A 239 -4.79 -3.04 24.21
CA LEU A 239 -4.19 -4.37 24.10
C LEU A 239 -2.73 -4.37 24.56
N LYS A 240 -1.97 -3.32 24.24
CA LYS A 240 -0.59 -3.16 24.71
C LYS A 240 -0.54 -3.03 26.23
N ASN A 241 -1.41 -2.20 26.82
CA ASN A 241 -1.48 -2.02 28.26
C ASN A 241 -1.91 -3.33 28.97
N LYS A 242 -2.89 -4.05 28.43
CA LYS A 242 -3.34 -5.34 28.95
C LYS A 242 -2.24 -6.41 28.88
N ASN A 243 -1.44 -6.42 27.81
CA ASN A 243 -0.31 -7.34 27.68
C ASN A 243 0.80 -7.01 28.69
N ILE A 244 1.10 -5.72 28.90
CA ILE A 244 2.03 -5.27 29.94
C ILE A 244 1.55 -5.74 31.33
N SER A 245 0.27 -5.52 31.68
CA SER A 245 -0.29 -5.99 32.95
C SER A 245 -0.16 -7.51 33.14
N LYS A 246 -0.46 -8.30 32.09
CA LYS A 246 -0.30 -9.77 32.13
C LYS A 246 1.14 -10.22 32.31
N GLN A 247 2.10 -9.52 31.69
CA GLN A 247 3.52 -9.80 31.91
C GLN A 247 3.90 -9.56 33.38
N PHE A 248 3.45 -8.46 33.99
CA PHE A 248 3.70 -8.17 35.40
C PHE A 248 3.07 -9.20 36.36
N GLU A 249 1.84 -9.65 36.13
CA GLU A 249 1.22 -10.71 36.96
C GLU A 249 1.96 -12.05 36.86
N ASN A 250 2.49 -12.38 35.67
CA ASN A 250 3.27 -13.61 35.48
C ASN A 250 4.61 -13.55 36.25
N PHE A 251 5.27 -12.40 36.33
CA PHE A 251 6.50 -12.24 37.13
C PHE A 251 6.25 -12.35 38.64
N GLN A 252 5.15 -11.80 39.15
CA GLN A 252 4.78 -11.91 40.57
C GLN A 252 4.36 -13.34 40.96
N SER A 253 3.81 -14.10 40.02
CA SER A 253 3.42 -15.50 40.25
C SER A 253 4.63 -16.44 40.29
N THR A 254 5.71 -16.13 39.57
CA THR A 254 6.95 -16.94 39.59
C THR A 254 7.78 -16.73 40.84
N ASP A 255 7.78 -15.53 41.44
CA ASP A 255 8.53 -15.26 42.67
C ASP A 255 7.93 -15.97 43.89
N ASN A 256 6.60 -16.11 43.95
CA ASN A 256 5.92 -16.87 45.01
C ASN A 256 6.16 -18.40 44.96
N LEU A 257 6.59 -18.95 43.81
CA LEU A 257 6.93 -20.37 43.66
C LEU A 257 8.37 -20.68 44.03
N ILE A 258 9.26 -19.69 44.03
CA ILE A 258 10.68 -19.86 44.39
C ILE A 258 10.89 -19.82 45.92
N GLU A 259 10.06 -19.08 46.67
CA GLU A 259 10.12 -19.06 48.14
C GLU A 259 9.61 -20.35 48.81
N LEU A 260 8.76 -21.14 48.16
CA LEU A 260 8.20 -22.38 48.74
C LEU A 260 9.15 -23.60 48.62
N ASN A 261 10.29 -23.46 47.94
CA ASN A 261 11.24 -24.54 47.64
C ASN A 261 12.68 -24.19 48.08
N ARG A 262 12.81 -23.51 49.21
CA ARG A 262 14.11 -23.35 49.89
C ARG A 262 14.19 -24.37 51.04
N PRO A 263 15.20 -25.25 51.07
CA PRO A 263 15.37 -26.24 52.14
C PRO A 263 15.69 -25.60 53.50
#